data_AF-A0A930RPM2-F1
#
_entry.id   AF-A0A930RPM2-F1
#
_cell.length_a   1.000
_cell.length_b   1.000
_cell.length_c   1.000
_cell.angle_alpha   90.00
_cell.angle_beta   90.00
_cell.angle_gamma   90.00
#
_symmetry.space_group_name_H-M   'P 1'
#
loop_
_entity.id
_entity.type
_entity.pdbx_description
1 polymer ?
#
loop_
_entity_poly.entity_id
_entity_poly.type
_entity_poly.pdbx_seq_one_letter_code
_entity_poly.pdbx_strand_id
1 'polypeptide(L)'
;QTLFLGGLGRFDFIKGEKQGFTAFFDNELKLHRTKLEGATAFYDKHVGGLLTPPNSMEKEEFPPLVSHEFTIKDKTDLVISGLGWIRVNGEAKVAVWAPEGVAVVTRKAII
;
A
#
# COMPACT_ATOMS: atom_id res chain seq x y z
N GLN A 1 -3.33 -10.56 2.71
CA GLN A 1 -4.41 -9.73 2.10
C GLN A 1 -3.79 -8.49 1.48
N THR A 2 -4.47 -7.83 0.55
CA THR A 2 -3.94 -6.64 -0.11
C THR A 2 -4.90 -5.45 0.00
N LEU A 3 -4.34 -4.26 0.18
CA LEU A 3 -5.02 -2.97 0.15
C LEU A 3 -4.32 -2.08 -0.89
N PHE A 4 -5.05 -1.68 -1.92
CA PHE A 4 -4.60 -0.70 -2.91
C PHE A 4 -4.99 0.72 -2.49
N LEU A 5 -4.09 1.66 -2.73
CA LEU A 5 -4.22 3.09 -2.43
C LEU A 5 -4.43 3.82 -3.76
N GLY A 6 -5.62 3.65 -4.36
CA GLY A 6 -5.80 3.85 -5.79
C GLY A 6 -4.82 2.98 -6.59
N GLY A 7 -4.23 3.53 -7.64
CA GLY A 7 -3.09 2.96 -8.35
C GLY A 7 -1.73 3.46 -7.85
N LEU A 8 -1.70 4.37 -6.86
CA LEU A 8 -0.49 5.04 -6.36
C LEU A 8 0.36 4.18 -5.43
N GLY A 9 -0.22 3.16 -4.82
CA GLY A 9 0.49 2.29 -3.89
C GLY A 9 -0.30 1.07 -3.51
N ARG A 10 0.38 0.12 -2.88
CA ARG A 10 -0.22 -1.16 -2.46
C ARG A 10 0.39 -1.62 -1.14
N PHE A 11 -0.44 -2.15 -0.27
CA PHE A 11 -0.04 -2.75 0.99
C PHE A 11 -0.46 -4.21 1.03
N ASP A 12 0.51 -5.09 1.27
CA ASP A 12 0.32 -6.52 1.38
C ASP A 12 0.57 -6.97 2.82
N PHE A 13 -0.45 -7.54 3.44
CA PHE A 13 -0.29 -8.33 4.66
C PHE A 13 0.07 -9.77 4.28
N ILE A 14 1.35 -10.11 4.43
CA ILE A 14 1.94 -11.39 4.01
C ILE A 14 1.74 -12.46 5.08
N LYS A 15 2.09 -12.15 6.33
CA LYS A 15 2.01 -13.09 7.46
C LYS A 15 1.81 -12.34 8.77
N GLY A 16 1.09 -12.95 9.70
CA GLY A 16 0.90 -12.47 11.06
C GLY A 16 -0.45 -12.92 11.60
N GLU A 17 -0.68 -12.69 12.88
CA GLU A 17 -1.97 -12.92 13.49
C GLU A 17 -3.04 -11.96 12.94
N LYS A 18 -4.31 -12.38 13.01
CA LYS A 18 -5.43 -11.55 12.59
C LYS A 18 -5.44 -10.25 13.37
N GLN A 19 -5.22 -9.14 12.68
CA GLN A 19 -5.16 -7.81 13.28
C GLN A 19 -5.81 -6.76 12.39
N GLY A 20 -6.18 -5.63 13.02
CA GLY A 20 -6.63 -4.45 12.30
C GLY A 20 -5.46 -3.66 11.72
N PHE A 21 -5.73 -2.92 10.65
CA PHE A 21 -4.81 -1.93 10.08
C PHE A 21 -5.56 -0.61 9.96
N THR A 22 -4.88 0.50 10.22
CA THR A 22 -5.48 1.84 10.09
C THR A 22 -4.78 2.60 8.99
N ALA A 23 -5.52 2.95 7.95
CA ALA A 23 -5.02 3.67 6.79
C ALA A 23 -5.28 5.17 6.96
N PHE A 24 -4.22 5.98 6.95
CA PHE A 24 -4.27 7.43 7.07
C PHE A 24 -3.85 8.04 5.72
N PHE A 25 -4.84 8.40 4.92
CA PHE A 25 -4.69 8.93 3.56
C PHE A 25 -5.72 10.03 3.33
N ASP A 26 -5.61 10.71 2.19
CA ASP A 26 -6.63 11.63 1.72
C ASP A 26 -8.02 10.94 1.63
N ASN A 27 -9.08 11.66 2.02
CA ASN A 27 -10.43 11.11 2.06
C ASN A 27 -10.99 10.79 0.66
N GLU A 28 -10.48 11.46 -0.38
CA GLU A 28 -10.87 11.22 -1.77
C GLU A 28 -10.10 10.04 -2.39
N LEU A 29 -9.04 9.56 -1.72
CA LEU A 29 -8.28 8.40 -2.18
C LEU A 29 -9.07 7.11 -1.95
N LYS A 30 -9.57 6.52 -3.04
CA LYS A 30 -10.31 5.26 -2.98
C LYS A 30 -9.40 4.10 -2.64
N LEU A 31 -9.73 3.42 -1.54
CA LEU A 31 -9.03 2.22 -1.10
C LEU A 31 -9.73 0.97 -1.63
N HIS A 32 -8.97 0.05 -2.23
CA HIS A 32 -9.50 -1.20 -2.77
C HIS A 32 -8.87 -2.40 -2.08
N ARG A 33 -9.68 -3.24 -1.43
CA ARG A 33 -9.20 -4.43 -0.72
C ARG A 33 -9.43 -5.69 -1.54
N THR A 34 -8.40 -6.53 -1.63
CA THR A 34 -8.44 -7.82 -2.34
C THR A 34 -7.71 -8.92 -1.57
N LYS A 35 -7.80 -10.16 -2.08
CA LYS A 35 -6.91 -11.25 -1.65
C LYS A 35 -5.48 -10.94 -2.12
N LEU A 36 -4.50 -11.44 -1.36
CA LEU A 36 -3.08 -11.31 -1.74
C LEU A 36 -2.77 -12.11 -3.02
N GLU A 37 -3.35 -13.30 -3.10
CA GLU A 37 -3.31 -14.12 -4.30
C GLU A 37 -4.02 -13.39 -5.45
N GLY A 38 -3.29 -13.21 -6.56
CA GLY A 38 -3.78 -12.49 -7.74
C GLY A 38 -3.73 -10.96 -7.63
N ALA A 39 -3.23 -10.38 -6.53
CA ALA A 39 -3.17 -8.93 -6.38
C ALA A 39 -2.32 -8.25 -7.48
N THR A 40 -1.20 -8.84 -7.89
CA THR A 40 -0.38 -8.29 -8.99
C THR A 40 -1.17 -8.24 -10.30
N ALA A 41 -1.78 -9.37 -10.70
CA ALA A 41 -2.61 -9.41 -11.90
C ALA A 41 -3.84 -8.46 -11.82
N PHE A 42 -4.39 -8.29 -10.62
CA PHE A 42 -5.45 -7.31 -10.38
C PHE A 42 -4.97 -5.89 -10.62
N TYR A 43 -3.77 -5.52 -10.15
CA TYR A 43 -3.19 -4.20 -10.38
C TYR A 43 -3.02 -3.93 -11.88
N ASP A 44 -2.34 -4.84 -12.59
CA ASP A 44 -2.03 -4.69 -14.01
C ASP A 44 -3.29 -4.52 -14.87
N LYS A 45 -4.38 -5.22 -14.50
CA LYS A 45 -5.66 -5.15 -15.20
C LYS A 45 -6.44 -3.87 -14.91
N HIS A 46 -6.28 -3.28 -13.73
CA HIS A 46 -7.21 -2.27 -13.21
C HIS A 46 -6.59 -0.88 -12.98
N VAL A 47 -5.26 -0.73 -13.04
CA VAL A 47 -4.57 0.57 -13.00
C VAL A 47 -4.99 1.46 -14.17
N GLY A 48 -5.24 2.75 -13.89
CA GLY A 48 -5.77 3.70 -14.86
C GLY A 48 -7.30 3.68 -15.00
N GLY A 49 -7.98 2.71 -14.38
CA GLY A 49 -9.44 2.60 -14.39
C GLY A 49 -10.00 2.55 -12.98
N LEU A 50 -10.21 1.33 -12.46
CA LEU A 50 -10.71 1.13 -11.10
C LEU A 50 -9.69 1.58 -10.05
N LEU A 51 -8.40 1.31 -10.28
CA LEU A 51 -7.31 1.77 -9.45
C LEU A 51 -6.79 3.09 -10.01
N THR A 52 -7.43 4.16 -9.57
CA THR A 52 -7.12 5.55 -9.93
C THR A 52 -7.00 6.40 -8.66
N PRO A 53 -6.08 7.37 -8.62
CA PRO A 53 -5.05 7.72 -9.62
C PRO A 53 -3.87 6.71 -9.68
N PRO A 54 -3.07 6.64 -10.78
CA PRO A 54 -3.16 7.43 -12.02
C PRO A 54 -4.38 7.04 -12.87
N ASN A 55 -4.78 7.93 -13.77
CA ASN A 55 -5.82 7.62 -14.77
C ASN A 55 -5.23 6.91 -16.02
N SER A 56 -6.08 6.54 -16.98
CA SER A 56 -5.67 5.77 -18.16
C SER A 56 -4.68 6.49 -19.08
N MET A 57 -4.62 7.82 -19.06
CA MET A 57 -3.67 8.61 -19.84
C MET A 57 -2.31 8.71 -19.12
N GLU A 58 -2.32 8.78 -17.80
CA GLU A 58 -1.12 8.94 -16.97
C GLU A 58 -0.42 7.62 -16.67
N LYS A 59 -1.15 6.49 -16.72
CA LYS A 59 -0.62 5.19 -16.28
C LYS A 59 0.64 4.73 -17.02
N GLU A 60 0.81 5.15 -18.28
CA GLU A 60 1.95 4.74 -19.12
C GLU A 60 3.24 5.45 -18.73
N GLU A 61 3.12 6.68 -18.23
CA GLU A 61 4.24 7.47 -17.71
C GLU A 61 4.43 7.29 -16.20
N PHE A 62 3.50 6.63 -15.53
CA PHE A 62 3.55 6.40 -14.10
C PHE A 62 4.65 5.37 -13.75
N PRO A 63 5.55 5.69 -12.80
CA PRO A 63 6.64 4.77 -12.44
C PRO A 63 6.10 3.42 -11.94
N PRO A 64 6.81 2.32 -12.22
CA PRO A 64 6.42 1.01 -11.70
C PRO A 64 6.46 1.03 -10.17
N LEU A 65 5.55 0.25 -9.56
CA LEU A 65 5.59 0.06 -8.11
C LEU A 65 6.70 -0.92 -7.73
N VAL A 66 7.55 -0.51 -6.80
CA VAL A 66 8.63 -1.32 -6.23
C VAL A 66 8.27 -1.79 -4.82
N SER A 67 8.61 -3.04 -4.49
CA SER A 67 8.24 -3.66 -3.22
C SER A 67 9.26 -3.37 -2.12
N HIS A 68 8.77 -2.98 -0.94
CA HIS A 68 9.53 -2.82 0.28
C HIS A 68 8.97 -3.74 1.37
N GLU A 69 9.70 -4.81 1.70
CA GLU A 69 9.30 -5.75 2.74
C GLU A 69 9.74 -5.30 4.13
N PHE A 70 8.84 -5.46 5.11
CA PHE A 70 9.11 -5.15 6.51
C PHE A 70 8.66 -6.30 7.42
N THR A 71 9.46 -6.56 8.45
CA THR A 71 9.06 -7.37 9.60
C THR A 71 8.81 -6.45 10.78
N ILE A 72 7.53 -6.28 11.11
CA ILE A 72 7.04 -5.45 12.20
C ILE A 72 6.97 -6.32 13.46
N LYS A 73 7.43 -5.77 14.59
CA LYS A 73 7.36 -6.44 15.91
C LYS A 73 6.34 -5.76 16.83
N ASP A 74 6.32 -4.44 16.81
CA ASP A 74 5.48 -3.60 17.66
C ASP A 74 4.62 -2.65 16.82
N LYS A 75 3.70 -1.93 17.48
CA LYS A 75 2.83 -0.92 16.85
C LYS A 75 3.65 0.10 16.05
N THR A 76 3.53 0.05 14.71
CA THR A 76 4.41 0.77 13.78
C THR A 76 3.59 1.41 12.65
N ASP A 77 3.99 2.62 12.26
CA ASP A 77 3.46 3.27 11.07
C ASP A 77 4.39 3.02 9.87
N LEU A 78 3.82 2.49 8.79
CA LEU A 78 4.45 2.34 7.48
C LEU A 78 4.11 3.55 6.62
N VAL A 79 5.07 4.44 6.42
CA VAL A 79 4.88 5.74 5.76
C VAL A 79 5.30 5.67 4.31
N ILE A 80 4.43 6.11 3.41
CA ILE A 80 4.70 6.33 1.99
C ILE A 80 4.80 7.84 1.79
N SER A 81 6.00 8.33 1.48
CA SER A 81 6.27 9.76 1.36
C SER A 81 5.34 10.43 0.35
N GLY A 82 4.67 11.51 0.77
CA GLY A 82 3.75 12.28 -0.07
C GLY A 82 2.34 11.71 -0.22
N LEU A 83 2.06 10.50 0.30
CA LEU A 83 0.75 9.86 0.17
C LEU A 83 0.04 9.69 1.51
N GLY A 84 0.73 9.15 2.51
CA GLY A 84 0.12 8.83 3.81
C GLY A 84 0.82 7.67 4.51
N TRP A 85 0.12 7.02 5.44
CA TRP A 85 0.69 5.87 6.14
C TRP A 85 -0.35 4.82 6.55
N ILE A 86 0.12 3.60 6.78
CA ILE A 86 -0.68 2.50 7.31
C ILE A 86 -0.11 2.10 8.67
N ARG A 87 -0.96 2.08 9.68
CA ARG A 87 -0.61 1.55 11.00
C ARG A 87 -0.80 0.05 11.05
N VAL A 88 0.24 -0.63 11.49
CA VAL A 88 0.26 -2.04 11.88
C VAL A 88 0.28 -2.11 13.40
N ASN A 89 -0.60 -2.92 14.00
CA ASN A 89 -0.81 -2.91 15.45
C ASN A 89 0.10 -3.87 16.23
N GLY A 90 0.60 -4.92 15.60
CA GLY A 90 1.47 -5.90 16.23
C GLY A 90 2.34 -6.63 15.22
N GLU A 91 2.85 -7.80 15.62
CA GLU A 91 3.80 -8.55 14.83
C GLU A 91 3.21 -8.95 13.46
N ALA A 92 3.93 -8.62 12.39
CA ALA A 92 3.52 -8.93 11.03
C ALA A 92 4.70 -8.88 10.05
N LYS A 93 4.65 -9.73 9.02
CA LYS A 93 5.39 -9.54 7.78
C LYS A 93 4.47 -8.87 6.77
N VAL A 94 4.92 -7.74 6.23
CA VAL A 94 4.18 -6.90 5.29
C VAL A 94 5.07 -6.48 4.14
N ALA A 95 4.47 -6.17 2.99
CA ALA A 95 5.15 -5.46 1.91
C ALA A 95 4.37 -4.19 1.55
N VAL A 96 5.09 -3.11 1.37
CA VAL A 96 4.54 -1.84 0.87
C VAL A 96 5.14 -1.60 -0.50
N TRP A 97 4.26 -1.37 -1.46
CA TRP A 97 4.61 -1.07 -2.84
C TRP A 97 4.34 0.40 -3.10
N ALA A 98 5.36 1.12 -3.55
CA ALA A 98 5.29 2.54 -3.89
C ALA A 98 5.99 2.78 -5.24
N PRO A 99 5.70 3.88 -5.94
CA PRO A 99 6.34 4.19 -7.22
C PRO A 99 7.85 4.28 -7.05
N GLU A 100 8.61 3.82 -8.04
CA GLU A 100 10.06 3.95 -8.03
C GLU A 100 10.49 5.41 -7.75
N GLY A 101 11.43 5.59 -6.81
CA GLY A 101 11.85 6.92 -6.32
C GLY A 101 11.04 7.47 -5.15
N VAL A 102 9.89 6.88 -4.80
CA VAL A 102 9.13 7.25 -3.60
C VAL A 102 9.65 6.49 -2.38
N ALA A 103 9.99 7.23 -1.32
CA ALA A 103 10.49 6.64 -0.09
C ALA A 103 9.38 5.95 0.70
N VAL A 104 9.66 4.73 1.15
CA VAL A 104 8.87 4.00 2.14
C VAL A 104 9.69 3.82 3.41
N VAL A 105 9.20 4.32 4.53
CA VAL A 105 9.92 4.30 5.81
C VAL A 105 9.02 3.81 6.93
N THR A 106 9.63 3.30 8.00
CA THR A 106 8.92 2.93 9.21
C THR A 106 9.17 3.96 10.31
N ARG A 107 8.18 4.18 11.18
CA ARG A 107 8.33 4.99 12.39
C ARG A 107 7.50 4.44 13.54
N LYS A 108 7.85 4.83 14.77
CA LYS A 108 6.98 4.59 15.93
C LYS A 108 5.61 5.22 15.69
N ALA A 109 4.55 4.51 16.07
CA ALA A 109 3.20 5.00 15.91
C ALA A 109 2.99 6.32 16.66
N ILE A 110 2.46 7.32 15.96
CA ILE A 110 2.24 8.67 16.51
C ILE A 110 0.83 8.89 17.09
N ILE A 111 -0.05 7.90 16.94
CA ILE A 111 -1.43 7.88 17.48
C ILE A 111 -1.69 6.51 18.13
#